data_AF-W7Z2F5-F1
#
_entry.id   AF-W7Z2F5-F1
#
_cell.length_a   1.000
_cell.length_b   1.000
_cell.length_c   1.000
_cell.angle_alpha   90.00
_cell.angle_beta   90.00
_cell.angle_gamma   90.00
#
_symmetry.space_group_name_H-M   'P 1'
#
loop_
_entity.id
_entity.type
_entity.pdbx_description
1 polymer ?
#
loop_
_entity_poly.entity_id
_entity_poly.type
_entity_poly.pdbx_seq_one_letter_code
_entity_poly.pdbx_strand_id
1 'polypeptide(L)'
;MSILWLKRKQTLQQRLFQLRGHLVEVNGENLGLEPGQLQQVFKHNFIKVQGELFVPLSLQSIRVFDIKPPRRTVRVGVRTTFRTGSAFSNIRLVQIGTDFIELQAKGSRFPSRILFPLNKVEGIFPVNTEQKTLRKRIVRRT
;
A
#
# COMPACT_ATOMS: atom_id res chain seq x y z
N MET A 1 -8.89 -4.21 -18.50
CA MET A 1 -9.74 -3.81 -17.36
C MET A 1 -9.24 -2.47 -16.85
N SER A 2 -10.05 -1.41 -16.98
CA SER A 2 -9.66 -0.04 -16.61
C SER A 2 -9.57 0.12 -15.08
N ILE A 3 -8.54 0.80 -14.59
CA ILE A 3 -8.32 1.02 -13.15
C ILE A 3 -9.31 2.04 -12.55
N LEU A 4 -10.00 2.81 -13.40
CA LEU A 4 -10.86 3.93 -13.02
C LEU A 4 -11.98 3.56 -12.04
N TRP A 5 -12.53 2.34 -12.12
CA TRP A 5 -13.54 1.84 -11.20
C TRP A 5 -13.07 1.65 -9.74
N LEU A 6 -11.75 1.69 -9.49
CA LEU A 6 -11.17 1.62 -8.15
C LEU A 6 -11.01 3.01 -7.51
N LYS A 7 -11.32 4.10 -8.23
CA LYS A 7 -11.26 5.46 -7.68
C LYS A 7 -12.34 5.67 -6.62
N ARG A 8 -11.95 6.30 -5.51
CA ARG A 8 -12.83 6.68 -4.39
C ARG A 8 -12.59 8.15 -4.05
N LYS A 9 -13.66 8.89 -3.76
CA LYS A 9 -13.59 10.25 -3.21
C LYS A 9 -13.32 10.17 -1.70
N GLN A 10 -12.16 9.66 -1.32
CA GLN A 10 -11.74 9.47 0.07
C GLN A 10 -10.27 9.84 0.23
N THR A 11 -9.94 10.57 1.29
CA THR A 11 -8.55 10.93 1.65
C THR A 11 -7.89 9.84 2.49
N LEU A 12 -6.56 9.87 2.56
CA LEU A 12 -5.75 9.01 3.42
C LEU A 12 -6.16 9.16 4.87
N GLN A 13 -6.39 10.41 5.30
CA GLN A 13 -6.84 10.71 6.66
C GLN A 13 -8.20 10.07 6.96
N GLN A 14 -9.17 10.20 6.05
CA GLN A 14 -10.49 9.56 6.20
C GLN A 14 -10.38 8.04 6.18
N ARG A 15 -9.49 7.48 5.37
CA ARG A 15 -9.25 6.04 5.33
C ARG A 15 -8.64 5.54 6.63
N LEU A 16 -7.63 6.23 7.15
CA LEU A 16 -7.01 5.90 8.44
C LEU A 16 -8.01 6.02 9.60
N PHE A 17 -8.91 7.00 9.56
CA PHE A 17 -9.96 7.14 10.58
C PHE A 17 -10.83 5.88 10.68
N GLN A 18 -11.17 5.25 9.54
CA GLN A 18 -11.90 3.99 9.50
C GLN A 18 -11.11 2.79 10.03
N LEU A 19 -9.79 2.93 10.13
CA LEU A 19 -8.86 1.90 10.57
C LEU A 19 -8.36 2.15 12.00
N ARG A 20 -8.93 3.10 12.72
CA ARG A 20 -8.60 3.36 14.13
C ARG A 20 -8.79 2.08 14.96
N GLY A 21 -7.83 1.81 15.84
CA GLY A 21 -7.79 0.62 16.68
C GLY A 21 -7.07 -0.58 16.05
N HIS A 22 -6.82 -0.58 14.74
CA HIS A 22 -6.01 -1.62 14.10
C HIS A 22 -4.52 -1.47 14.43
N LEU A 23 -3.81 -2.59 14.40
CA LEU A 23 -2.35 -2.61 14.42
C LEU A 23 -1.82 -2.06 13.09
N VAL A 24 -0.85 -1.15 13.16
CA VAL A 24 -0.22 -0.51 12.01
C VAL A 24 1.30 -0.53 12.12
N GLU A 25 1.96 -0.74 11.00
CA GLU A 25 3.40 -0.59 10.84
C GLU A 25 3.63 0.67 10.02
N VAL A 26 4.26 1.67 10.65
CA VAL A 26 4.56 2.97 10.07
C VAL A 26 5.94 2.89 9.42
N ASN A 27 5.98 3.01 8.10
CA ASN A 27 7.21 2.95 7.33
C ASN A 27 7.60 4.36 6.87
N GLY A 28 8.81 4.79 7.22
CA GLY A 28 9.41 6.03 6.76
C GLY A 28 10.92 5.90 6.68
N GLU A 29 11.56 6.93 6.15
CA GLU A 29 13.01 6.96 6.05
C GLU A 29 13.63 6.95 7.45
N ASN A 30 14.51 5.98 7.71
CA ASN A 30 15.16 5.74 9.00
C ASN A 30 14.19 5.44 10.18
N LEU A 31 12.95 5.04 9.91
CA LEU A 31 12.03 4.55 10.92
C LEU A 31 12.13 3.03 11.02
N GLY A 32 12.74 2.54 12.10
CA GLY A 32 12.80 1.12 12.47
C GLY A 32 11.80 0.80 13.58
N LEU A 33 10.56 1.27 13.45
CA LEU A 33 9.54 1.14 14.48
C LEU A 33 8.83 -0.21 14.38
N GLU A 34 8.61 -0.82 15.55
CA GLU A 34 7.75 -1.99 15.66
C GLU A 34 6.28 -1.62 15.34
N PRO A 35 5.46 -2.58 14.87
CA PRO A 35 4.04 -2.34 14.67
C PRO A 35 3.35 -1.89 15.97
N GLY A 36 2.57 -0.81 15.88
CA GLY A 36 1.87 -0.21 17.01
C GLY A 36 0.38 0.01 16.71
N GLN A 37 -0.44 0.19 17.73
CA GLN A 37 -1.87 0.44 17.52
C GLN A 37 -2.12 1.85 16.99
N LEU A 38 -2.97 2.00 15.97
CA LEU A 38 -3.48 3.30 15.53
C LEU A 38 -4.48 3.84 16.55
N GLN A 39 -3.98 4.62 17.51
CA GLN A 39 -4.72 5.14 18.65
C GLN A 39 -5.68 6.26 18.25
N GLN A 40 -5.17 7.22 17.47
CA GLN A 40 -5.93 8.41 17.12
C GLN A 40 -5.63 8.87 15.69
N VAL A 41 -6.66 9.39 15.03
CA VAL A 41 -6.55 10.06 13.74
C VAL A 41 -7.13 11.44 13.94
N PHE A 42 -6.28 12.47 13.85
CA PHE A 42 -6.71 13.84 14.04
C PHE A 42 -7.50 14.32 12.83
N LYS A 43 -8.26 15.41 12.98
CA LYS A 43 -9.02 15.99 11.85
C LYS A 43 -8.09 16.35 10.68
N HIS A 44 -6.88 16.80 11.00
CA HIS A 44 -5.87 17.21 10.04
C HIS A 44 -4.49 16.68 10.41
N ASN A 45 -3.70 16.37 9.39
CA ASN A 45 -2.24 16.19 9.38
C ASN A 45 -1.63 15.06 10.20
N PHE A 46 -2.23 14.65 11.32
CA PHE A 46 -1.58 13.74 12.25
C PHE A 46 -2.36 12.45 12.48
N ILE A 47 -1.60 11.41 12.76
CA ILE A 47 -2.06 10.19 13.42
C ILE A 47 -1.21 9.93 14.66
N LYS A 48 -1.80 9.26 15.64
CA LYS A 48 -1.09 8.78 16.83
C LYS A 48 -0.96 7.27 16.77
N VAL A 49 0.28 6.78 16.80
CA VAL A 49 0.60 5.35 16.82
C VAL A 49 1.55 5.12 17.99
N GLN A 50 1.18 4.23 18.91
CA GLN A 50 1.99 3.88 20.09
C GLN A 50 2.50 5.10 20.89
N GLY A 51 1.68 6.12 21.10
CA GLY A 51 2.08 7.32 21.85
C GLY A 51 2.72 8.41 20.99
N GLU A 52 3.25 8.09 19.81
CA GLU A 52 3.96 9.01 18.93
C GLU A 52 3.07 9.59 17.82
N LEU A 53 3.39 10.79 17.35
CA LEU A 53 2.66 11.49 16.30
C LEU A 53 3.39 11.40 14.97
N PHE A 54 2.65 11.03 13.92
CA PHE A 54 3.16 10.94 12.55
C PHE A 54 2.30 11.75 11.59
N VAL A 55 2.93 12.26 10.53
CA VAL A 55 2.23 12.92 9.42
C VAL A 55 2.04 11.90 8.28
N PRO A 56 0.83 11.38 8.00
CA PRO A 56 0.65 10.28 7.06
C PRO A 56 1.23 10.51 5.66
N LEU A 57 1.15 11.74 5.15
CA LEU A 57 1.64 12.09 3.82
C LEU A 57 3.18 12.24 3.73
N SER A 58 3.89 12.34 4.86
CA SER A 58 5.36 12.37 4.86
C SER A 58 5.96 10.95 4.83
N LEU A 59 5.22 9.96 5.33
CA LEU A 59 5.63 8.56 5.42
C LEU A 59 5.82 7.92 4.06
N GLN A 60 6.64 6.87 4.00
CA GLN A 60 6.81 6.04 2.80
C GLN A 60 5.58 5.16 2.57
N SER A 61 5.09 4.52 3.63
CA SER A 61 3.82 3.79 3.62
C SER A 61 3.29 3.52 5.03
N ILE A 62 2.02 3.16 5.13
CA ILE A 62 1.41 2.68 6.37
C ILE A 62 0.82 1.30 6.09
N ARG A 63 1.34 0.27 6.72
CA ARG A 63 0.77 -1.07 6.63
C ARG A 63 -0.20 -1.30 7.77
N VAL A 64 -1.38 -1.82 7.47
CA VAL A 64 -2.44 -2.07 8.46
C VAL A 64 -2.79 -3.55 8.45
N PHE A 65 -2.83 -4.15 9.64
CA PHE A 65 -3.05 -5.58 9.83
C PHE A 65 -4.49 -5.92 10.20
N ASP A 66 -4.82 -7.20 10.07
CA ASP A 66 -6.11 -7.80 10.41
C ASP A 66 -7.30 -7.08 9.74
N ILE A 67 -7.14 -6.79 8.45
CA ILE A 67 -8.19 -6.18 7.63
C ILE A 67 -8.85 -7.25 6.77
N LYS A 68 -10.18 -7.21 6.70
CA LYS A 68 -10.98 -8.07 5.83
C LYS A 68 -10.47 -8.05 4.36
N PRO A 69 -10.47 -9.21 3.67
CA PRO A 69 -10.12 -9.28 2.26
C PRO A 69 -10.98 -8.36 1.38
N PRO A 70 -10.41 -7.84 0.27
CA PRO A 70 -11.11 -6.86 -0.56
C PRO A 70 -12.08 -7.61 -1.46
N ARG A 71 -13.26 -7.04 -1.72
CA ARG A 71 -14.19 -7.64 -2.70
C ARG A 71 -13.65 -7.57 -4.13
N ARG A 72 -12.90 -6.51 -4.47
CA ARG A 72 -12.38 -6.26 -5.82
C ARG A 72 -10.93 -5.80 -5.77
N THR A 73 -10.11 -6.32 -6.67
CA THR A 73 -8.72 -5.91 -6.85
C THR A 73 -8.29 -6.03 -8.31
N VAL A 74 -7.23 -5.33 -8.69
CA VAL A 74 -6.56 -5.47 -9.99
C VAL A 74 -5.07 -5.70 -9.77
N ARG A 75 -4.45 -6.60 -10.54
CA ARG A 75 -2.99 -6.80 -10.49
C ARG A 75 -2.28 -5.68 -11.26
N VAL A 76 -1.35 -5.02 -10.59
CA VAL A 76 -0.57 -3.91 -11.12
C VAL A 76 0.88 -3.99 -10.65
N GLY A 77 1.78 -3.31 -11.35
CA GLY A 77 3.04 -2.89 -10.79
C GLY A 77 2.93 -1.44 -10.27
N VAL A 78 3.65 -1.13 -9.19
CA VAL A 78 3.75 0.22 -8.63
C VAL A 78 5.23 0.62 -8.57
N ARG A 79 5.56 1.81 -9.08
CA ARG A 79 6.85 2.47 -8.88
C ARG A 79 6.71 3.52 -7.79
N THR A 80 7.69 3.57 -6.91
CA THR A 80 7.70 4.42 -5.71
C THR A 80 8.92 5.33 -5.73
N THR A 81 8.82 6.48 -5.07
CA THR A 81 9.93 7.46 -4.97
C THR A 81 11.08 6.99 -4.08
N PHE A 82 10.95 5.81 -3.49
CA PHE A 82 11.92 5.18 -2.60
C PHE A 82 12.20 3.75 -3.06
N ARG A 83 13.34 3.19 -2.65
CA ARG A 83 13.80 1.88 -3.11
C ARG A 83 12.96 0.75 -2.52
N THR A 84 12.29 0.00 -3.38
CA THR A 84 11.48 -1.18 -2.99
C THR A 84 11.87 -2.46 -3.74
N GLY A 85 12.88 -2.37 -4.63
CA GLY A 85 13.22 -3.45 -5.56
C GLY A 85 12.00 -3.94 -6.33
N SER A 86 11.83 -5.26 -6.41
CA SER A 86 10.70 -5.88 -7.11
C SER A 86 9.46 -6.13 -6.23
N ALA A 87 9.43 -5.65 -4.99
CA ALA A 87 8.36 -5.95 -4.02
C ALA A 87 6.95 -5.65 -4.58
N PHE A 88 6.82 -4.50 -5.25
CA PHE A 88 5.55 -3.99 -5.78
C PHE A 88 5.38 -4.16 -7.29
N SER A 89 6.22 -4.96 -7.95
CA SER A 89 6.17 -5.20 -9.41
C SER A 89 4.93 -5.99 -9.90
N ASN A 90 4.24 -6.67 -8.98
CA ASN A 90 3.02 -7.41 -9.26
C ASN A 90 2.23 -7.55 -7.96
N ILE A 91 1.46 -6.52 -7.62
CA ILE A 91 0.67 -6.43 -6.40
C ILE A 91 -0.80 -6.19 -6.74
N ARG A 92 -1.70 -6.48 -5.80
CA ARG A 92 -3.13 -6.22 -5.97
C ARG A 92 -3.46 -4.81 -5.49
N LEU A 93 -3.84 -3.94 -6.41
CA LEU A 93 -4.43 -2.64 -6.10
C LEU A 93 -5.88 -2.84 -5.67
N VAL A 94 -6.25 -2.19 -4.57
CA VAL A 94 -7.56 -2.28 -3.92
C VAL A 94 -8.40 -1.05 -4.24
N GLN A 95 -7.83 0.14 -4.05
CA GLN A 95 -8.48 1.40 -4.36
C GLN A 95 -7.47 2.52 -4.58
N ILE A 96 -7.92 3.57 -5.25
CA ILE A 96 -7.21 4.83 -5.43
C ILE A 96 -8.05 5.90 -4.74
N GLY A 97 -7.53 6.45 -3.65
CA GLY A 97 -8.11 7.61 -2.98
C GLY A 97 -7.74 8.91 -3.68
N THR A 98 -8.04 10.03 -3.03
CA THR A 98 -7.72 11.36 -3.56
C THR A 98 -6.23 11.71 -3.42
N ASP A 99 -5.58 11.18 -2.39
CA ASP A 99 -4.20 11.47 -1.98
C ASP A 99 -3.43 10.18 -1.57
N PHE A 100 -3.99 8.99 -1.83
CA PHE A 100 -3.32 7.71 -1.56
C PHE A 100 -3.76 6.59 -2.51
N ILE A 101 -3.01 5.49 -2.52
CA ILE A 101 -3.46 4.19 -3.02
C ILE A 101 -3.43 3.12 -1.93
N GLU A 102 -4.30 2.14 -2.04
CA GLU A 102 -4.36 0.99 -1.14
C GLU A 102 -4.00 -0.29 -1.88
N LEU A 103 -2.99 -0.98 -1.38
CA LEU A 103 -2.49 -2.23 -1.93
C LEU A 103 -2.78 -3.38 -0.95
N GLN A 104 -2.96 -4.59 -1.49
CA GLN A 104 -2.99 -5.80 -0.69
C GLN A 104 -1.59 -6.41 -0.60
N ALA A 105 -1.09 -6.61 0.63
CA ALA A 105 0.20 -7.27 0.84
C ALA A 105 0.18 -8.72 0.32
N LYS A 106 1.35 -9.22 -0.09
CA LYS A 106 1.53 -10.60 -0.55
C LYS A 106 1.83 -11.54 0.62
N GLY A 107 1.38 -12.79 0.51
CA GLY A 107 1.99 -13.93 1.20
C GLY A 107 1.93 -13.93 2.73
N SER A 108 1.19 -13.01 3.36
CA SER A 108 1.06 -13.01 4.82
C SER A 108 -0.09 -13.91 5.27
N ARG A 109 0.18 -14.75 6.27
CA ARG A 109 -0.82 -15.54 7.01
C ARG A 109 -1.97 -14.66 7.52
N PHE A 110 -1.67 -13.40 7.82
CA PHE A 110 -2.62 -12.37 8.23
C PHE A 110 -2.86 -11.36 7.10
N PRO A 111 -4.11 -11.14 6.67
CA PRO A 111 -4.40 -10.18 5.61
C PRO A 111 -4.01 -8.76 6.06
N SER A 112 -3.24 -8.06 5.23
CA SER A 112 -2.82 -6.68 5.49
C SER A 112 -2.96 -5.80 4.26
N ARG A 113 -3.13 -4.50 4.52
CA ARG A 113 -3.17 -3.44 3.53
C ARG A 113 -1.97 -2.57 3.65
N ILE A 114 -1.52 -2.02 2.52
CA ILE A 114 -0.46 -1.03 2.49
C ILE A 114 -1.05 0.23 1.89
N LEU A 115 -1.10 1.30 2.67
CA LEU A 115 -1.53 2.62 2.26
C LEU A 115 -0.29 3.40 1.83
N PHE A 116 -0.26 3.79 0.56
CA PHE A 116 0.79 4.61 0.00
C PHE A 116 0.26 6.02 -0.24
N PRO A 117 0.83 7.05 0.38
CA PRO A 117 0.60 8.43 -0.02
C PRO A 117 0.90 8.60 -1.52
N LEU A 118 0.05 9.30 -2.27
CA LEU A 118 0.22 9.45 -3.72
C LEU A 118 1.52 10.19 -4.09
N ASN A 119 2.00 11.09 -3.24
CA ASN A 119 3.30 11.75 -3.40
C ASN A 119 4.50 10.80 -3.26
N LYS A 120 4.29 9.54 -2.86
CA LYS A 120 5.32 8.48 -2.84
C LYS A 120 5.18 7.49 -4.00
N VAL A 121 4.23 7.72 -4.91
CA VAL A 121 3.95 6.86 -6.06
C VAL A 121 4.35 7.60 -7.33
N GLU A 122 5.35 7.07 -8.05
CA GLU A 122 5.79 7.61 -9.34
C GLU A 122 4.91 7.13 -10.49
N GLY A 123 4.36 5.92 -10.37
CA GLY A 123 3.51 5.37 -11.43
C GLY A 123 2.91 4.02 -11.10
N ILE A 124 1.78 3.73 -11.75
CA ILE A 124 1.08 2.45 -11.70
C ILE A 124 1.04 1.90 -13.12
N PHE A 125 1.53 0.68 -13.31
CA PHE A 125 1.65 0.06 -14.63
C PHE A 125 0.97 -1.32 -14.69
N PRO A 126 0.47 -1.74 -15.85
CA PRO A 126 -0.11 -3.07 -16.00
C PRO A 126 0.96 -4.16 -15.81
N VAL A 127 0.60 -5.26 -15.16
CA VAL A 127 1.47 -6.44 -15.10
C VAL A 127 1.34 -7.16 -16.44
N ASN A 128 2.30 -7.00 -17.34
CA ASN A 128 2.36 -7.81 -18.56
C ASN A 128 2.76 -9.24 -18.21
N THR A 129 1.80 -10.15 -18.29
CA THR A 129 1.98 -11.58 -17.97
C THR A 129 2.90 -12.29 -18.98
N GLU A 130 3.05 -11.76 -20.19
CA GLU A 130 3.79 -12.40 -21.30
C GLU A 130 5.31 -12.43 -21.14
N GLN A 131 5.91 -11.45 -20.46
CA GLN A 131 7.37 -11.41 -20.27
C GLN A 131 7.90 -12.50 -19.33
N LYS A 132 7.05 -13.04 -18.43
CA LYS A 132 7.41 -14.18 -17.58
C LYS A 132 7.52 -15.48 -18.37
N THR A 133 6.72 -15.66 -19.41
CA THR A 133 6.71 -16.88 -20.24
C THR A 133 7.94 -16.92 -21.15
N LEU A 134 8.35 -15.78 -21.70
CA LEU A 134 9.55 -15.65 -22.53
C LEU A 134 10.84 -15.97 -21.74
N ARG A 135 11.00 -15.42 -20.53
CA ARG A 135 12.17 -15.72 -19.69
C ARG A 135 12.24 -17.19 -19.25
N LYS A 136 11.10 -17.82 -18.94
CA LYS A 136 11.06 -19.26 -18.60
C LYS A 136 11.37 -20.17 -19.79
N ARG A 137 11.06 -19.75 -21.03
CA ARG A 137 11.39 -20.52 -22.24
C ARG A 137 12.88 -20.49 -22.56
N ILE A 138 13.55 -19.37 -22.32
CA ILE A 138 14.99 -19.22 -22.56
C ILE A 138 15.79 -20.09 -21.58
N VAL A 139 15.44 -20.08 -20.29
CA VAL A 139 16.12 -20.90 -19.26
C VAL A 139 15.88 -22.40 -19.41
N ARG A 140 14.82 -22.83 -20.10
CA ARG A 140 14.54 -24.26 -20.38
C ARG A 140 15.18 -24.77 -21.67
N ARG A 141 15.87 -23.91 -22.43
CA ARG A 141 16.54 -24.25 -23.69
C ARG A 141 18.08 -24.18 -23.59
N THR A 142 18.59 -24.00 -22.39
CA THR A 142 20.01 -24.06 -21.99
C THR A 142 20.13 -25.13 -20.93
#